data_AF-L9ZQ28-F1
#
_entry.id   AF-L9ZQ28-F1
#
_cell.length_a   1.000
_cell.length_b   1.000
_cell.length_c   1.000
_cell.angle_alpha   90.00
_cell.angle_beta   90.00
_cell.angle_gamma   90.00
#
_symmetry.space_group_name_H-M   'P 1'
#
loop_
_entity.id
_entity.type
_entity.pdbx_description
1 polymer ?
#
loop_
_entity_poly.entity_id
_entity_poly.type
_entity_poly.pdbx_seq_one_letter_code
_entity_poly.pdbx_strand_id
1 'polypeptide(L)'
;MTVAEERIGRLHDLARAAAADGEDDRARYYVRLARRVAERNRLPLPREFRRFTCDDCDTYLRPGKNARVRLQNGHVVITCDCGAHARYPYTEREDSVESDTGPESSTDGQ
;
A
#
# COMPACT_ATOMS: atom_id res chain seq x y z
N MET A 1 9.52 14.80 -0.43
CA MET A 1 8.54 14.10 0.41
C MET A 1 7.71 15.09 1.21
N THR A 2 6.39 14.92 1.21
CA THR A 2 5.48 15.76 2.01
C THR A 2 5.17 15.12 3.36
N VAL A 3 4.77 15.93 4.36
CA VAL A 3 4.32 15.42 5.67
C VAL A 3 3.15 14.42 5.53
N ALA A 4 2.32 14.58 4.50
CA ALA A 4 1.21 13.68 4.22
C ALA A 4 1.69 12.32 3.70
N GLU A 5 2.70 12.27 2.83
CA GLU A 5 3.32 11.02 2.36
C GLU A 5 3.96 10.25 3.51
N GLU A 6 4.74 10.93 4.37
CA GLU A 6 5.34 10.31 5.56
C GLU A 6 4.28 9.74 6.49
N ARG A 7 3.18 10.47 6.67
CA ARG A 7 2.05 10.01 7.50
C ARG A 7 1.39 8.77 6.91
N ILE A 8 1.20 8.71 5.60
CA ILE A 8 0.66 7.52 4.92
C ILE A 8 1.60 6.33 5.13
N GLY A 9 2.91 6.53 4.97
CA GLY A 9 3.92 5.50 5.26
C GLY A 9 3.83 4.97 6.68
N ARG A 10 3.81 5.86 7.68
CA ARG A 10 3.65 5.44 9.10
C ARG A 10 2.35 4.70 9.37
N LEU A 11 1.25 5.13 8.76
CA LEU A 11 -0.04 4.44 8.91
C LEU A 11 -0.02 3.05 8.27
N HIS A 12 0.69 2.88 7.17
CA HIS A 12 0.91 1.56 6.55
C HIS A 12 1.66 0.62 7.50
N ASP A 13 2.75 1.09 8.10
CA ASP A 13 3.55 0.29 9.02
C ASP A 13 2.75 -0.11 10.27
N LEU A 14 1.97 0.82 10.81
CA LEU A 14 1.05 0.54 11.93
C LEU A 14 -0.04 -0.47 11.54
N ALA A 15 -0.59 -0.37 10.33
CA ALA A 15 -1.57 -1.34 9.83
C ALA A 15 -0.95 -2.75 9.71
N ARG A 16 0.28 -2.82 9.20
CA ARG A 16 1.04 -4.08 9.09
C ARG A 16 1.31 -4.70 10.45
N ALA A 17 1.75 -3.91 11.42
CA ALA A 17 2.03 -4.36 12.78
C ALA A 17 0.76 -4.89 13.46
N ALA A 18 -0.33 -4.10 13.46
CA ALA A 18 -1.61 -4.51 14.03
C ALA A 18 -2.15 -5.80 13.38
N ALA A 19 -2.04 -5.93 12.05
CA ALA A 19 -2.47 -7.14 11.35
C ALA A 19 -1.59 -8.37 11.68
N ALA A 20 -0.30 -8.16 11.97
CA ALA A 20 0.60 -9.21 12.43
C ALA A 20 0.21 -9.71 13.82
N ASP A 21 -0.15 -8.78 14.72
CA ASP A 21 -0.59 -9.04 16.10
C ASP A 21 -2.02 -9.60 16.19
N GLY A 22 -2.74 -9.66 15.07
CA GLY A 22 -4.11 -10.16 15.01
C GLY A 22 -5.18 -9.13 15.37
N GLU A 23 -4.80 -7.86 15.54
CA GLU A 23 -5.70 -6.73 15.76
C GLU A 23 -6.33 -6.27 14.43
N ASP A 24 -7.11 -7.14 13.79
CA ASP A 24 -7.58 -6.94 12.41
C ASP A 24 -8.46 -5.68 12.26
N ASP A 25 -9.28 -5.32 13.26
CA ASP A 25 -10.09 -4.10 13.26
C ASP A 25 -9.25 -2.82 13.38
N ARG A 26 -8.16 -2.89 14.15
CA ARG A 26 -7.22 -1.77 14.28
C ARG A 26 -6.42 -1.57 13.00
N ALA A 27 -6.01 -2.67 12.36
CA ALA A 27 -5.38 -2.62 11.05
C ALA A 27 -6.31 -1.97 10.01
N ARG A 28 -7.59 -2.37 9.96
CA ARG A 28 -8.60 -1.75 9.10
C ARG A 28 -8.76 -0.25 9.35
N TYR A 29 -8.76 0.16 10.62
CA TYR A 29 -8.81 1.58 10.97
C TYR A 29 -7.63 2.36 10.39
N TYR A 30 -6.41 1.85 10.51
CA TYR A 30 -5.23 2.49 9.96
C TYR A 30 -5.25 2.57 8.43
N VAL A 31 -5.72 1.53 7.75
CA VAL A 31 -5.90 1.53 6.28
C VAL A 31 -6.88 2.62 5.85
N ARG A 32 -8.06 2.68 6.48
CA ARG A 32 -9.08 3.72 6.21
C ARG A 32 -8.54 5.12 6.42
N LEU A 33 -7.78 5.32 7.50
CA LEU A 33 -7.20 6.61 7.81
C LEU A 33 -6.16 7.02 6.76
N ALA A 34 -5.31 6.10 6.32
CA ALA A 34 -4.32 6.35 5.28
C ALA A 34 -4.99 6.72 3.94
N ARG A 35 -6.03 5.98 3.53
CA ARG A 35 -6.82 6.29 2.32
C ARG A 35 -7.41 7.70 2.37
N ARG A 36 -8.05 8.05 3.49
CA ARG A 36 -8.63 9.39 3.69
C ARG A 36 -7.60 10.51 3.67
N VAL A 37 -6.41 10.28 4.21
CA VAL A 37 -5.29 11.25 4.15
C VAL A 37 -4.83 11.41 2.70
N ALA A 38 -4.66 10.31 1.95
CA ALA A 38 -4.27 10.33 0.55
C ALA A 38 -5.28 11.09 -0.31
N GLU A 39 -6.57 10.75 -0.21
CA GLU A 39 -7.67 11.42 -0.92
C GLU A 39 -7.72 12.91 -0.64
N ARG A 40 -7.64 13.31 0.63
CA ARG A 40 -7.68 14.72 1.04
C ARG A 40 -6.53 15.54 0.45
N ASN A 41 -5.35 14.93 0.33
CA ASN A 41 -4.15 15.59 -0.19
C ASN A 41 -3.92 15.31 -1.68
N ARG A 42 -4.82 14.58 -2.34
CA ARG A 42 -4.72 14.15 -3.75
C ARG A 42 -3.42 13.41 -4.05
N LEU A 43 -2.95 12.62 -3.09
CA LEU A 43 -1.72 11.84 -3.21
C LEU A 43 -2.01 10.42 -3.68
N PRO A 44 -1.17 9.83 -4.53
CA PRO A 44 -1.26 8.41 -4.84
C PRO A 44 -0.87 7.57 -3.62
N LEU A 45 -1.53 6.44 -3.43
CA LEU A 45 -1.11 5.47 -2.42
C LEU A 45 0.12 4.69 -2.92
N PRO A 46 1.12 4.46 -2.05
CA PRO A 46 2.29 3.64 -2.37
C PRO A 46 1.89 2.28 -2.95
N ARG A 47 2.69 1.75 -3.89
CA ARG A 47 2.40 0.47 -4.56
C ARG A 47 2.23 -0.67 -3.56
N GLU A 48 3.06 -0.72 -2.53
CA GLU A 48 2.96 -1.72 -1.45
C GLU A 48 1.63 -1.61 -0.71
N PHE A 49 1.23 -0.39 -0.33
CA PHE A 49 -0.04 -0.14 0.33
C PHE A 49 -1.22 -0.67 -0.49
N ARG A 50 -1.24 -0.37 -1.80
CA ARG A 50 -2.31 -0.83 -2.70
C ARG A 50 -2.32 -2.35 -2.90
N ARG A 51 -1.18 -3.03 -2.76
CA ARG A 51 -1.08 -4.50 -2.91
C ARG A 51 -1.47 -5.26 -1.64
N PHE A 52 -1.18 -4.68 -0.48
CA PHE A 52 -1.42 -5.31 0.82
C PHE A 52 -2.68 -4.82 1.52
N THR A 53 -3.54 -4.05 0.86
CA THR A 53 -4.83 -3.62 1.41
C THR A 53 -5.96 -3.94 0.45
N CYS A 54 -7.13 -4.26 0.98
CA CYS A 54 -8.33 -4.43 0.18
C CYS A 54 -8.97 -3.05 -0.10
N ASP A 55 -9.34 -2.80 -1.35
CA ASP A 55 -10.06 -1.57 -1.73
C ASP A 55 -11.54 -1.55 -1.28
N ASP A 56 -12.14 -2.73 -1.06
CA ASP A 56 -13.57 -2.83 -0.71
C ASP A 56 -13.84 -2.83 0.80
N CYS A 57 -13.05 -3.60 1.57
CA CYS A 57 -13.29 -3.78 3.01
C CYS A 57 -12.24 -3.14 3.92
N ASP A 58 -11.24 -2.46 3.33
CA ASP A 58 -10.10 -1.83 4.01
C ASP A 58 -9.25 -2.77 4.87
N THR A 59 -9.41 -4.08 4.72
CA THR A 59 -8.61 -5.03 5.51
C THR A 59 -7.17 -5.04 5.01
N TYR A 60 -6.23 -5.15 5.95
CA TYR A 60 -4.85 -5.47 5.61
C TYR A 60 -4.77 -6.95 5.18
N LEU A 61 -4.22 -7.20 4.00
CA LEU A 61 -4.15 -8.50 3.36
C LEU A 61 -2.90 -9.25 3.83
N ARG A 62 -3.13 -10.43 4.39
CA ARG A 62 -2.12 -11.38 4.84
C ARG A 62 -2.27 -12.67 4.05
N PRO A 63 -1.39 -12.92 3.07
CA PRO A 63 -1.37 -14.19 2.35
C PRO A 63 -1.33 -15.38 3.31
N GLY A 64 -2.25 -16.33 3.11
CA GLY A 64 -2.38 -17.51 3.97
C GLY A 64 -3.22 -17.32 5.25
N LYS A 65 -3.62 -16.08 5.60
CA LYS A 65 -4.59 -15.81 6.69
C LYS A 65 -5.94 -15.37 6.13
N ASN A 66 -5.99 -14.25 5.42
CA ASN A 66 -7.22 -13.63 4.91
C ASN A 66 -7.15 -13.19 3.44
N ALA A 67 -6.09 -13.61 2.76
CA ALA A 67 -5.86 -13.35 1.36
C ALA A 67 -5.32 -14.60 0.67
N ARG A 68 -5.85 -14.88 -0.52
CA ARG A 68 -5.39 -15.95 -1.40
C ARG A 68 -4.67 -15.34 -2.59
N VAL A 69 -3.41 -15.75 -2.79
CA VAL A 69 -2.58 -15.32 -3.92
C VAL A 69 -2.54 -16.43 -4.96
N ARG A 70 -2.82 -16.10 -6.22
CA ARG A 70 -2.70 -16.99 -7.36
C ARG A 70 -1.79 -16.38 -8.41
N LEU A 71 -0.85 -17.16 -8.89
CA LEU A 71 -0.01 -16.82 -10.02
C LEU A 71 -0.71 -17.28 -11.30
N GLN A 72 -0.86 -16.37 -12.25
CA GLN A 72 -1.42 -16.63 -13.58
C GLN A 72 -0.41 -16.20 -14.64
N ASN A 73 -0.61 -16.63 -15.88
CA ASN A 73 0.25 -16.22 -16.99
C ASN A 73 0.11 -14.70 -17.20
N GLY A 74 1.18 -13.96 -16.88
CA GLY A 74 1.28 -12.50 -17.05
C GLY A 74 0.85 -11.64 -15.85
N HIS A 75 0.24 -12.19 -14.80
CA HIS A 75 -0.20 -11.39 -13.63
C HIS A 75 -0.41 -12.21 -12.34
N VAL A 76 -0.36 -11.53 -11.21
CA VAL A 76 -0.75 -12.01 -9.88
C VAL A 76 -2.19 -11.60 -9.59
N VAL A 77 -3.00 -12.55 -9.09
CA VAL A 77 -4.34 -12.27 -8.58
C VAL A 77 -4.33 -12.43 -7.07
N ILE A 78 -4.71 -11.37 -6.35
CA ILE A 78 -4.91 -11.39 -4.89
C ILE A 78 -6.41 -11.34 -4.62
N THR A 79 -6.91 -12.32 -3.89
CA THR A 79 -8.32 -12.42 -3.48
C THR A 79 -8.41 -12.20 -1.98
N CYS A 80 -9.23 -11.24 -1.56
CA CYS A 80 -9.58 -11.03 -0.16
C CYS A 80 -10.75 -11.95 0.25
N ASP A 81 -10.85 -12.28 1.53
CA ASP A 81 -11.98 -13.03 2.10
C ASP A 81 -13.34 -12.33 1.92
N CYS A 82 -13.36 -11.00 1.72
CA CYS A 82 -14.60 -10.29 1.39
C CYS A 82 -15.10 -10.58 -0.04
N GLY A 83 -14.30 -11.25 -0.88
CA GLY A 83 -14.60 -11.55 -2.28
C GLY A 83 -13.95 -10.60 -3.29
N ALA A 84 -13.32 -9.51 -2.84
CA ALA A 84 -12.62 -8.58 -3.71
C ALA A 84 -11.42 -9.26 -4.42
N HIS A 85 -11.24 -8.94 -5.71
CA HIS A 85 -10.13 -9.46 -6.51
C HIS A 85 -9.29 -8.33 -7.10
N ALA A 86 -8.03 -8.24 -6.70
CA ALA A 86 -7.04 -7.33 -7.28
C ALA A 86 -6.10 -8.10 -8.23
N ARG A 87 -5.75 -7.47 -9.36
CA ARG A 87 -4.88 -8.05 -10.39
C ARG A 87 -3.68 -7.15 -10.63
N TYR A 88 -2.48 -7.71 -10.57
CA TYR A 88 -1.22 -6.99 -10.77
C TYR A 88 -0.39 -7.68 -11.86
N PRO A 89 -0.16 -7.05 -13.01
CA PRO A 89 0.70 -7.63 -14.05
C PRO A 89 2.14 -7.79 -13.55
N TYR A 90 2.86 -8.79 -14.07
CA TYR A 90 4.29 -8.95 -13.77
C TYR A 90 5.14 -7.87 -14.41
N THR A 91 4.75 -7.44 -15.62
CA THR A 91 5.40 -6.33 -16.29
C THR A 91 4.83 -5.05 -15.73
N GLU A 92 5.69 -4.22 -15.16
CA GLU A 92 5.37 -2.84 -14.89
C GLU A 92 5.13 -2.17 -16.25
N ARG A 93 3.86 -1.99 -16.64
CA ARG A 93 3.59 -0.77 -17.38
C ARG A 93 3.95 0.35 -16.41
N GLU A 94 4.68 1.34 -16.88
CA GLU A 94 5.10 2.54 -16.16
C GLU A 94 3.86 3.34 -15.74
N ASP A 95 3.06 2.79 -14.83
CA ASP A 95 1.96 3.49 -14.17
C ASP A 95 2.63 4.42 -13.13
N SER A 96 3.18 5.51 -13.65
CA SER A 96 3.28 6.84 -13.04
C SER A 96 3.64 6.85 -11.56
N VAL A 97 4.85 6.39 -11.23
CA VAL A 97 5.55 6.83 -10.03
C VAL A 97 6.95 7.20 -10.47
N GLU A 98 7.10 8.38 -11.08
CA GLU A 98 8.32 9.16 -10.90
C GLU A 98 8.41 9.47 -9.40
N SER A 99 8.89 8.52 -8.60
CA SER A 99 9.41 8.81 -7.27
C SER A 99 10.78 9.40 -7.48
N ASP A 100 10.78 10.69 -7.83
CA ASP A 100 11.71 11.71 -7.37
C ASP A 100 13.01 11.14 -6.78
N THR A 101 13.91 10.71 -7.66
CA THR A 101 15.33 10.61 -7.32
C THR A 101 15.80 12.05 -7.15
N GLY A 102 15.61 12.59 -5.95
CA GLY A 102 16.18 13.89 -5.58
C GLY A 102 17.69 13.86 -5.82
N PRO A 103 18.28 14.91 -6.41
CA PRO A 103 19.70 14.92 -6.71
C PRO A 103 20.52 14.81 -5.42
N GLU A 104 21.50 13.91 -5.47
CA GLU A 104 22.49 13.72 -4.42
C GLU A 104 23.30 15.00 -4.20
N SER A 105 23.33 15.43 -2.94
CA SER A 105 24.40 16.18 -2.28
C SER A 105 25.19 17.18 -3.13
N SER A 106 24.81 18.45 -3.00
CA SER A 106 25.77 19.55 -2.97
C SER A 106 26.71 19.36 -1.78
N THR A 107 27.89 18.82 -2.04
CA THR A 107 29.04 18.87 -1.14
C THR A 107 29.76 20.20 -1.36
N ASP A 108 29.90 20.97 -0.28
CA ASP A 108 30.90 21.98 0.07
C ASP A 108 31.52 22.86 -1.06
N GLY A 109 31.48 24.18 -1.00
CA GLY A 109 31.97 24.95 0.14
C GLY A 109 33.48 25.21 0.03
N GLN A 110 33.89 26.05 -0.94
CA GLN A 110 34.97 27.06 -0.84
C GLN A 110 35.10 27.86 -2.14
#